data_AF-A0A370G9J3-F1
#
_entry.id   AF-A0A370G9J3-F1
#
_cell.length_a   1.000
_cell.length_b   1.000
_cell.length_c   1.000
_cell.angle_alpha   90.00
_cell.angle_beta   90.00
_cell.angle_gamma   90.00
#
_symmetry.space_group_name_H-M   'P 1'
#
loop_
_entity.id
_entity.type
_entity.pdbx_description
1 polymer ?
#
loop_
_entity_poly.entity_id
_entity_poly.type
_entity_poly.pdbx_seq_one_letter_code
_entity_poly.pdbx_strand_id
1 'polypeptide(L)' 'MLERSQAHAREKVSVRTMAHSLIVVCGDGARGMTMRHIARCLDQDLPDDVLFWLKVRNQIDWLMRTSRREGDSIQ' A
#
# COMPACT_ATOMS: atom_id res chain seq x y z
N MET A 1 18.80 27.71 20.17
CA MET A 1 19.33 26.93 19.03
C MET A 1 18.57 25.60 19.05
N LEU A 2 17.42 25.56 18.37
CA LEU A 2 16.52 24.40 18.36
C LEU A 2 17.13 23.32 17.48
N GLU A 3 17.90 22.42 18.09
CA GLU A 3 18.35 21.20 17.45
C GLU A 3 17.13 20.32 17.18
N ARG A 4 16.65 20.41 15.93
CA ARG A 4 16.23 19.37 14.98
C ARG A 4 16.12 17.91 15.48
N SER A 5 15.57 17.69 16.66
CA SER A 5 15.18 16.37 17.18
C SER A 5 13.72 16.06 16.87
N GLN A 6 13.19 16.63 15.79
CA GLN A 6 12.10 16.01 15.04
C GLN A 6 12.66 14.86 14.21
N ALA A 7 13.32 13.91 14.89
CA ALA A 7 13.37 12.53 14.45
C ALA A 7 11.91 12.08 14.44
N HIS A 8 11.22 12.39 13.34
CA HIS A 8 9.90 11.90 13.06
C HIS A 8 10.01 10.39 13.10
N ALA A 9 9.69 9.82 14.26
CA ALA A 9 9.19 8.48 14.38
C ALA A 9 7.88 8.43 13.58
N ARG A 10 8.00 8.50 12.24
CA ARG A 10 7.01 7.96 11.33
C ARG A 10 6.98 6.50 11.70
N GLU A 11 6.04 6.14 12.56
CA GLU A 11 5.64 4.76 12.77
C GLU A 11 5.55 4.13 11.39
N LYS A 12 6.50 3.25 11.06
CA LYS A 12 6.62 2.70 9.71
C LYS A 12 5.38 1.84 9.49
N VAL A 13 4.37 2.42 8.86
CA VAL A 13 3.12 1.72 8.55
C VAL A 13 3.48 0.44 7.81
N SER A 14 3.03 -0.70 8.34
CA SER A 14 3.34 -1.98 7.74
C SER A 14 2.67 -2.10 6.36
N VAL A 15 3.33 -2.80 5.43
CA VAL A 15 2.78 -3.08 4.09
C VAL A 15 1.40 -3.72 4.19
N ARG A 16 1.24 -4.65 5.14
CA ARG A 16 -0.03 -5.36 5.38
C ARG A 16 -1.11 -4.40 5.85
N THR A 17 -0.83 -3.55 6.83
CA THR A 17 -1.77 -2.56 7.35
C THR A 17 -2.22 -1.62 6.23
N MET A 18 -1.29 -1.10 5.45
CA MET A 18 -1.61 -0.20 4.33
C MET A 18 -2.48 -0.89 3.27
N ALA A 19 -2.13 -2.12 2.88
CA ALA A 19 -2.91 -2.89 1.92
C ALA A 19 -4.35 -3.14 2.39
N HIS A 20 -4.54 -3.55 3.66
CA HIS A 20 -5.88 -3.73 4.23
C HIS A 20 -6.66 -2.42 4.25
N SER A 21 -6.06 -1.32 4.71
CA SER A 21 -6.72 -0.01 4.75
C SER A 21 -7.17 0.43 3.35
N LEU A 22 -6.34 0.23 2.33
CA LEU A 22 -6.70 0.57 0.95
C LEU A 22 -7.84 -0.30 0.42
N ILE A 23 -7.85 -1.59 0.70
CA ILE A 23 -8.95 -2.48 0.30
C ILE A 23 -10.24 -2.04 1.01
N VAL A 24 -10.19 -1.74 2.31
CA VAL A 24 -11.36 -1.30 3.08
C VAL A 24 -11.91 0.03 2.56
N VAL A 25 -11.03 1.00 2.27
CA VAL A 25 -11.45 2.36 1.87
C VAL A 25 -11.80 2.43 0.39
N CYS A 26 -11.07 1.73 -0.48
CA CYS A 26 -11.19 1.87 -1.93
C CYS A 26 -11.81 0.66 -2.64
N GLY A 27 -12.04 -0.45 -1.93
CA GLY A 27 -12.56 -1.69 -2.51
C GLY A 27 -11.73 -2.16 -3.72
N ASP A 28 -12.41 -2.48 -4.82
CA ASP A 28 -11.80 -2.86 -6.09
C ASP A 28 -10.87 -1.76 -6.67
N GLY A 29 -11.09 -0.50 -6.29
CA GLY A 29 -10.27 0.64 -6.70
C GLY A 29 -8.90 0.72 -6.00
N ALA A 30 -8.67 -0.08 -4.94
CA ALA A 30 -7.43 -0.06 -4.16
C ALA A 30 -6.18 -0.23 -5.03
N ARG A 31 -6.22 -1.18 -5.96
CA ARG A 31 -5.11 -1.44 -6.89
C ARG A 31 -4.81 -0.22 -7.79
N GLY A 32 -5.85 0.40 -8.33
CA GLY A 32 -5.71 1.60 -9.17
C GLY A 32 -5.15 2.79 -8.39
N MET A 33 -5.57 2.98 -7.15
CA MET A 33 -5.01 4.00 -6.24
C MET A 33 -3.52 3.75 -5.96
N THR A 34 -3.13 2.52 -5.63
CA THR A 34 -1.73 2.18 -5.40
C THR A 34 -0.87 2.45 -6.63
N MET A 35 -1.34 2.11 -7.84
CA MET A 35 -0.60 2.38 -9.07
C MET A 35 -0.40 3.89 -9.32
N ARG A 36 -1.41 4.72 -9.00
CA ARG A 36 -1.26 6.19 -9.08
C ARG A 36 -0.24 6.73 -8.09
N HIS A 37 -0.18 6.18 -6.88
CA HIS A 37 0.85 6.54 -5.91
C HIS A 37 2.25 6.16 -6.37
N ILE A 38 2.42 4.96 -6.95
CA ILE A 38 3.70 4.54 -7.53
C ILE A 38 4.16 5.51 -8.61
N ALA A 39 3.29 5.86 -9.56
CA ALA A 39 3.62 6.82 -10.62
C ALA A 39 4.05 8.17 -10.04
N ARG A 40 3.30 8.70 -9.07
CA ARG A 40 3.65 9.96 -8.41
C ARG A 40 4.98 9.89 -7.65
N CYS A 41 5.32 8.77 -7.02
CA CYS A 41 6.62 8.61 -6.35
C CYS A 41 7.77 8.53 -7.37
N LEU A 42 7.53 7.95 -8.56
CA LEU A 42 8.50 7.98 -9.65
C LEU A 42 8.71 9.39 -10.19
N ASP A 43 7.64 10.15 -10.40
CA ASP A 43 7.70 11.55 -10.85
C ASP A 43 8.45 12.46 -9.85
N GLN A 44 8.53 12.04 -8.59
CA GLN A 44 9.20 12.79 -7.50
C GLN A 44 10.59 12.23 -7.14
N ASP A 45 11.07 11.22 -7.86
CA ASP A 45 12.35 10.55 -7.60
C ASP A 45 12.48 10.03 -6.16
N LEU A 46 11.42 9.35 -5.67
CA LEU A 46 11.34 8.78 -4.32
C LEU A 46 11.44 7.24 -4.37
N PRO A 47 12.64 6.65 -4.58
CA PRO A 47 12.80 5.23 -4.85
C PRO A 47 12.38 4.32 -3.67
N ASP A 48 12.63 4.74 -2.43
CA ASP A 48 12.25 3.97 -1.24
C ASP A 48 10.72 3.87 -1.10
N ASP A 49 10.02 4.96 -1.40
CA ASP A 49 8.56 4.99 -1.39
C ASP A 49 7.99 4.13 -2.53
N VAL A 50 8.60 4.18 -3.72
CA VAL A 50 8.24 3.28 -4.84
C VAL A 50 8.34 1.82 -4.42
N LEU A 51 9.45 1.43 -3.79
CA LEU A 51 9.65 0.05 -3.32
C LEU A 51 8.62 -0.35 -2.26
N PHE A 52 8.27 0.55 -1.35
CA PHE A 52 7.19 0.33 -0.39
C PHE A 52 5.85 0.10 -1.08
N TRP A 53 5.46 0.99 -2.01
CA TRP A 53 4.19 0.91 -2.71
C TRP A 53 4.08 -0.31 -3.64
N LEU A 54 5.19 -0.77 -4.22
CA LEU A 54 5.24 -2.03 -4.97
C LEU A 54 4.94 -3.24 -4.08
N LYS A 55 5.46 -3.26 -2.83
CA LYS A 55 5.12 -4.30 -1.86
C LYS A 55 3.65 -4.24 -1.46
N VAL A 56 3.10 -3.04 -1.26
CA VAL A 56 1.66 -2.84 -0.96
C VAL A 56 0.80 -3.36 -2.11
N ARG A 57 1.13 -3.05 -3.37
CA ARG A 57 0.43 -3.56 -4.54
C ARG A 57 0.42 -5.08 -4.57
N ASN A 58 1.58 -5.72 -4.36
CA ASN A 58 1.69 -7.18 -4.36
C ASN A 58 0.82 -7.81 -3.25
N GLN A 59 0.76 -7.18 -2.07
CA GLN A 59 -0.11 -7.62 -0.98
C GLN A 59 -1.60 -7.47 -1.32
N ILE A 60 -2.00 -6.38 -1.98
CA ILE A 60 -3.37 -6.18 -2.46
C ILE A 60 -3.73 -7.25 -3.49
N ASP A 61 -2.86 -7.47 -4.49
CA ASP A 61 -3.07 -8.48 -5.53
C ASP A 61 -3.24 -9.89 -4.91
N TRP A 62 -2.46 -10.21 -3.86
CA TRP A 62 -2.60 -11.47 -3.13
C TRP A 62 -3.94 -11.56 -2.39
N LEU A 63 -4.30 -10.55 -1.59
CA LEU A 63 -5.54 -10.52 -0.80
C LEU A 63 -6.79 -10.59 -1.67
N MET A 64 -6.80 -9.88 -2.80
CA MET A 64 -7.93 -9.89 -3.74
C MET A 64 -8.08 -11.25 -4.44
N ARG A 65 -6.98 -11.96 -4.71
CA ARG A 65 -7.02 -13.32 -5.28
C ARG A 65 -7.53 -14.35 -4.28
N THR A 66 -7.13 -14.27 -3.02
CA THR A 66 -7.58 -15.20 -1.98
C THR A 66 -9.05 -14.97 -1.62
N SER A 67 -9.49 -13.71 -1.53
CA SER A 67 -10.89 -13.38 -1.26
C SER A 67 -11.84 -13.88 -2.36
N ARG A 68 -11.42 -13.84 -3.64
CA ARG A 68 -12.21 -14.43 -4.74
C ARG A 68 -12.32 -15.95 -4.65
N ARG A 69 -11.27 -16.64 -4.21
CA ARG A 69 -11.28 -18.11 -4.06
C ARG A 69 -12.15 -18.62 -2.90
N GLU A 70 -12.27 -17.86 -1.82
CA GLU A 70 -13.17 -18.22 -0.71
C GLU A 70 -14.65 -18.06 -1.11
N GLY A 71 -14.97 -17.08 -1.97
CA GLY A 71 -16.32 -16.92 -2.51
C GLY A 71 -16.76 -18.05 -3.45
N ASP A 72 -15.82 -18.64 -4.21
CA ASP A 72 -16.09 -19.73 -5.15
C ASP A 72 -16.10 -21.13 -4.52
N SER A 73 -15.73 -21.27 -3.24
CA SER A 73 -15.66 -22.58 -2.55
C SER A 73 -16.96 -22.99 -1.85
N ILE A 74 -18.06 -22.26 -2.07
CA ILE A 74 -19.41 -22.62 -1.60
C ILE A 74 -20.28 -22.96 -2.83
N GLN A 75 -19.99 -24.09 -3.49
CA GLN A 75 -20.92 -24.76 -4.40
C GLN A 75 -20.75 -26.27 -4.33
#